data_AF-A0A8T9Q7Y8-F1
#
_entry.id   AF-A0A8T9Q7Y8-F1
#
_cell.length_a   1.000
_cell.length_b   1.000
_cell.length_c   1.000
_cell.angle_alpha   90.00
_cell.angle_beta   90.00
_cell.angle_gamma   90.00
#
_symmetry.space_group_name_H-M   'P 1'
#
loop_
_entity.id
_entity.type
_entity.pdbx_description
1 polymer ?
#
loop_
_entity_poly.entity_id
_entity_poly.type
_entity_poly.pdbx_seq_one_letter_code
_entity_poly.pdbx_strand_id
1 'polypeptide(L)' 'MLHSLGDLSRLTSAYYQADVLSDGAGLGLWLSSRIAELHGARLLLSEKNNVFEARVQFASPGTT' A
#
# COMPACT_ATOMS: atom_id res chain seq x y z
N MET A 1 13.81 -13.37 14.93
CA MET A 1 12.52 -13.78 14.34
C MET A 1 12.23 -12.85 13.19
N LEU A 2 12.03 -13.35 11.98
CA LEU A 2 11.61 -12.53 10.85
C LEU A 2 10.13 -12.21 11.04
N HIS A 3 9.80 -10.94 11.31
CA HIS A 3 8.42 -10.49 11.41
C HIS A 3 7.83 -10.41 10.00
N SER A 4 6.85 -11.26 9.70
CA SER A 4 5.94 -11.03 8.57
C SER A 4 5.13 -9.76 8.84
N LEU A 5 4.83 -9.00 7.80
CA LEU A 5 3.99 -7.81 7.87
C LEU A 5 2.53 -8.12 8.25
N GLY A 6 2.15 -9.40 8.29
CA GLY A 6 0.81 -9.84 8.65
C GLY A 6 -0.22 -9.45 7.59
N ASP A 7 -1.34 -8.90 8.02
CA ASP A 7 -2.39 -8.43 7.11
C ASP A 7 -1.98 -7.11 6.43
N LEU A 8 -1.51 -7.21 5.19
CA LEU A 8 -1.08 -6.08 4.38
C LEU A 8 -2.19 -5.05 4.10
N SER A 9 -3.47 -5.43 4.19
CA SER A 9 -4.57 -4.49 3.99
C SER A 9 -4.61 -3.39 5.05
N ARG A 10 -4.02 -3.66 6.23
CA ARG A 10 -3.91 -2.66 7.31
C ARG A 10 -2.93 -1.54 6.97
N LEU A 11 -1.96 -1.80 6.09
CA LEU A 11 -0.95 -0.81 5.70
C LEU A 11 -1.57 0.38 4.95
N THR A 12 -2.71 0.20 4.28
CA THR A 12 -3.49 1.27 3.63
C THR A 12 -4.58 1.86 4.53
N SER A 13 -4.62 1.52 5.82
CA SER A 13 -5.52 2.20 6.76
C SER A 13 -4.99 3.59 7.10
N ALA A 14 -5.88 4.58 7.21
CA ALA A 14 -5.49 5.93 7.61
C ALA A 14 -4.82 5.90 9.00
N TYR A 15 -3.73 6.65 9.14
CA TYR A 15 -2.91 6.73 10.37
C TYR A 15 -2.25 5.42 10.79
N TYR A 16 -2.20 4.41 9.92
CA TYR A 16 -1.48 3.19 10.24
C TYR A 16 0.03 3.46 10.33
N GLN A 17 0.61 3.06 11.46
CA GLN A 17 2.05 3.06 11.70
C GLN A 17 2.47 1.69 12.21
N ALA A 18 3.50 1.09 11.59
CA ALA A 18 4.08 -0.16 12.08
C ALA A 18 4.90 0.06 13.36
N ASP A 19 5.47 1.26 13.50
CA ASP A 19 6.18 1.73 14.68
C ASP A 19 5.70 3.16 15.00
N VAL A 20 5.14 3.33 16.19
CA VAL A 20 4.59 4.62 16.66
C VAL A 20 5.69 5.64 17.00
N LEU A 21 6.94 5.20 17.10
CA LEU A 21 8.11 6.06 17.31
C LEU A 21 8.75 6.52 16.00
N SER A 22 8.34 5.95 14.87
CA SER A 22 8.83 6.36 13.56
C SER A 22 8.21 7.68 13.13
N ASP A 23 9.03 8.56 12.56
CA ASP A 23 8.58 9.86 12.06
C ASP A 23 7.54 9.71 10.93
N GLY A 24 6.51 10.55 10.95
CA GLY A 24 5.48 10.67 9.90
C GLY A 24 4.11 10.12 10.29
N ALA A 25 3.03 10.78 9.82
CA ALA A 25 1.67 10.58 10.31
C ALA A 25 0.97 9.25 9.91
N GLY A 26 1.65 8.30 9.27
CA GLY A 26 1.02 7.06 8.79
C GLY A 26 0.02 7.26 7.64
N LEU A 27 0.17 8.34 6.86
CA LEU A 27 -0.77 8.70 5.78
C LEU A 27 -0.27 8.40 4.38
N GLY A 28 1.03 8.16 4.19
CA GLY A 28 1.62 8.04 2.85
C GLY A 28 0.96 6.95 2.00
N LEU A 29 0.90 5.73 2.54
CA LEU A 29 0.37 4.59 1.80
C LEU A 29 -1.16 4.65 1.61
N TRP A 30 -1.88 5.19 2.59
CA TRP A 30 -3.31 5.49 2.48
C TRP A 30 -3.61 6.54 1.40
N LEU A 31 -2.83 7.63 1.33
CA LEU A 31 -2.95 8.64 0.28
C LEU A 31 -2.66 8.03 -1.10
N SER A 32 -1.60 7.21 -1.22
CA SER A 32 -1.26 6.55 -2.47
C SER A 32 -2.36 5.59 -2.94
N SER A 33 -2.97 4.79 -2.05
CA SER A 33 -4.10 3.94 -2.44
C SER A 33 -5.30 4.77 -2.88
N ARG A 34 -5.57 5.88 -2.19
CA ARG A 34 -6.69 6.76 -2.55
C ARG A 34 -6.50 7.45 -3.89
N ILE A 35 -5.28 7.92 -4.18
CA ILE A 35 -4.95 8.50 -5.49
C ILE A 35 -5.11 7.45 -6.59
N ALA A 36 -4.59 6.22 -6.39
CA ALA A 36 -4.75 5.15 -7.37
C ALA A 36 -6.23 4.87 -7.67
N GLU A 37 -7.06 4.72 -6.65
CA GLU A 37 -8.51 4.51 -6.79
C GLU A 37 -9.20 5.63 -7.59
N LEU A 38 -8.86 6.90 -7.31
CA LEU A 38 -9.42 8.05 -8.01
C LEU A 38 -9.09 8.06 -9.51
N HIS A 39 -7.99 7.43 -9.90
CA HIS A 39 -7.58 7.27 -11.30
C HIS A 39 -7.98 5.92 -11.91
N GLY A 40 -8.87 5.15 -11.25
CA GLY A 40 -9.27 3.83 -11.72
C GLY A 40 -8.15 2.79 -11.69
N ALA A 41 -7.06 3.08 -11.00
CA ALA A 41 -5.96 2.17 -10.73
C ALA A 41 -6.15 1.47 -9.38
N ARG A 42 -5.31 0.48 -9.10
CA ARG A 42 -5.28 -0.23 -7.81
C ARG A 42 -3.86 -0.27 -7.26
N LEU A 43 -3.72 -0.04 -5.95
CA LEU A 43 -2.48 -0.30 -5.25
C LEU A 43 -2.49 -1.75 -4.75
N LEU A 44 -1.55 -2.55 -5.24
CA LEU A 44 -1.36 -3.95 -4.86
C LEU A 44 -0.17 -4.04 -3.91
N LEU A 45 -0.39 -4.68 -2.76
CA LEU A 45 0.64 -4.92 -1.76
C LEU A 45 0.96 -6.41 -1.71
N SER A 46 2.25 -6.75 -1.68
CA SER A 46 2.68 -8.13 -1.47
C SER A 46 3.93 -8.19 -0.60
N GLU A 47 4.11 -9.34 0.04
CA GLU A 47 5.32 -9.69 0.77
C GLU A 47 5.87 -10.98 0.15
N LYS A 48 7.10 -10.96 -0.36
CA LYS A 48 7.77 -12.15 -0.90
C LYS A 48 9.23 -12.16 -0.48
N ASN A 49 9.72 -13.29 0.03
CA ASN A 49 11.10 -13.42 0.50
C ASN A 49 11.51 -12.33 1.52
N ASN A 50 10.59 -11.90 2.38
CA ASN A 50 10.75 -10.80 3.35
C ASN A 50 11.01 -9.43 2.70
N VAL A 51 10.59 -9.27 1.45
CA VAL A 51 10.59 -7.99 0.74
C VAL A 51 9.15 -7.52 0.63
N PHE A 52 8.91 -6.33 1.15
CA PHE A 52 7.67 -5.61 0.89
C PHE A 52 7.68 -5.03 -0.52
N GLU A 53 6.58 -5.19 -1.23
CA GLU A 53 6.40 -4.65 -2.57
C GLU A 53 5.04 -3.96 -2.70
N ALA A 54 5.07 -2.74 -3.23
CA ALA A 54 3.88 -1.97 -3.58
C ALA A 54 3.89 -1.69 -5.09
N ARG A 55 2.85 -2.14 -5.79
CA ARG A 55 2.68 -1.94 -7.24
C ARG A 55 1.40 -1.16 -7.52
N VAL A 56 1.47 -0.16 -8.39
CA VAL A 56 0.27 0.50 -8.94
C VAL A 56 -0.11 -0.20 -10.24
N GLN A 57 -1.30 -0.79 -10.28
CA GLN A 57 -1.87 -1.38 -11.46
C GLN A 57 -2.87 -0.40 -12.09
N PHE A 58 -2.51 0.20 -13.21
CA PHE A 58 -3.41 1.02 -14.01
C PHE A 58 -4.32 0.11 -14.85
N ALA A 59 -5.58 0.52 -15.04
CA ALA A 59 -6.41 -0.10 -16.06
C ALA A 59 -5.75 0.13 -17.42
N SER A 60 -5.60 -0.92 -18.23
CA SER A 60 -5.27 -0.71 -19.64
C SER A 60 -6.41 0.09 -20.26
N PRO A 61 -6.12 1.22 -20.94
CA PRO A 61 -7.12 1.85 -21.76
C PRO A 61 -7.53 0.82 -22.82
N GLY A 62 -8.71 0.25 -22.68
CA GLY A 62 -9.30 -0.58 -23.71
C GLY A 62 -9.40 0.26 -24.97
N THR A 63 -8.89 -0.27 -26.07
CA THR A 63 -9.15 0.22 -27.42
C THR A 63 -10.66 0.18 -27.64
N THR A 64 -11.32 1.32 -27.53
CA THR A 64 -12.69 1.55 -28.01
C THR A 64 -12.65 2.58 -29.11
#